data_AF-A0A960KQY6-F1
#
_entry.id   AF-A0A960KQY6-F1
#
_cell.length_a   1.000
_cell.length_b   1.000
_cell.length_c   1.000
_cell.angle_alpha   90.00
_cell.angle_beta   90.00
_cell.angle_gamma   90.00
#
_symmetry.space_group_name_H-M   'P 1'
#
loop_
_entity.id
_entity.type
_entity.pdbx_description
1 polymer ?
#
loop_
_entity_poly.entity_id
_entity_poly.type
_entity_poly.pdbx_seq_one_letter_code
_entity_poly.pdbx_strand_id
1 'polypeptide(L)'
;MTLEQGIKVGVLAAKHPLSTRVFARHQIDFCCGGGQPLDRVCREKGLDPDRILAEITQELEGPTESPTSWLRAPLPDLVSHILNQHHEPLVEELPRLEGMARKVLAVHGEKDPERLEE
;
A
#
# COMPACT_ATOMS: atom_id res chain seq x y z
N MET A 1 18.13 13.79 1.75
CA MET A 1 16.86 14.14 1.09
C MET A 1 15.94 14.70 2.16
N THR A 2 15.41 15.90 2.02
CA THR A 2 14.56 16.50 3.06
C THR A 2 13.11 16.18 2.75
N LEU A 3 12.50 15.29 3.53
CA LEU A 3 11.05 15.08 3.51
C LEU A 3 10.40 16.18 4.36
N GLU A 4 9.23 16.66 3.95
CA GLU A 4 8.47 17.69 4.66
C GLU A 4 7.11 17.14 5.06
N GLN A 5 6.63 17.48 6.26
CA GLN A 5 5.36 16.96 6.77
C GLN A 5 4.13 17.50 6.01
N GLY A 6 4.25 18.60 5.27
CA GLY A 6 3.18 19.16 4.44
C GLY A 6 2.93 18.41 3.12
N ILE A 7 3.78 17.44 2.78
CA ILE A 7 3.64 16.65 1.56
C ILE A 7 2.41 15.75 1.68
N LYS A 8 1.62 15.69 0.59
CA LYS A 8 0.47 14.79 0.49
C LYS A 8 0.92 13.33 0.52
N VAL A 9 0.25 12.50 1.33
CA VAL A 9 0.65 11.10 1.54
C VAL A 9 0.64 10.28 0.24
N GLY A 10 -0.27 10.56 -0.69
CA GLY A 10 -0.30 9.89 -2.01
C GLY A 10 0.88 10.28 -2.91
N VAL A 11 1.34 11.54 -2.85
CA VAL A 11 2.55 11.98 -3.56
C VAL A 11 3.78 11.33 -2.97
N LEU A 12 3.83 11.19 -1.64
CA LEU A 12 4.93 10.53 -0.96
C LEU A 12 5.00 9.04 -1.34
N ALA A 13 3.87 8.34 -1.35
CA ALA A 13 3.77 6.96 -1.83
C ALA A 13 4.23 6.81 -3.29
N ALA A 14 3.82 7.70 -4.18
CA ALA A 14 4.19 7.64 -5.59
C ALA A 14 5.67 7.94 -5.86
N LYS A 15 6.27 8.86 -5.10
CA LYS A 15 7.71 9.17 -5.19
C LYS A 15 8.58 8.11 -4.52
N HIS A 16 8.07 7.52 -3.44
CA HIS A 16 8.79 6.63 -2.56
C HIS A 16 7.91 5.44 -2.20
N PRO A 17 7.80 4.42 -3.08
CA PRO A 17 6.91 3.27 -2.85
C PRO A 17 7.13 2.56 -1.52
N LEU A 18 8.36 2.54 -1.00
CA LEU A 18 8.67 1.95 0.31
C LEU A 18 7.98 2.66 1.49
N SER A 19 7.64 3.95 1.35
CA SER A 19 6.87 4.68 2.38
C SER A 19 5.49 4.06 2.64
N THR A 20 4.93 3.33 1.67
CA THR A 20 3.65 2.62 1.82
C THR A 20 3.67 1.57 2.93
N ARG A 21 4.84 1.00 3.24
CA ARG A 21 5.00 0.06 4.36
C ARG A 21 4.79 0.75 5.70
N VAL A 22 5.36 1.95 5.86
CA VAL A 22 5.14 2.77 7.06
C VAL A 22 3.66 3.14 7.16
N PHE A 23 3.06 3.58 6.05
CA PHE A 23 1.64 3.91 6.02
C PHE A 23 0.76 2.72 6.39
N ALA A 24 1.05 1.51 5.89
CA ALA A 24 0.32 0.31 6.26
C ALA A 24 0.43 -0.02 7.76
N ARG A 25 1.65 0.09 8.35
CA ARG A 25 1.87 -0.12 9.80
C ARG A 25 1.02 0.84 10.66
N HIS A 26 0.85 2.07 10.21
CA HIS A 26 0.10 3.12 10.93
C HIS A 26 -1.34 3.33 10.40
N GLN A 27 -1.80 2.44 9.52
CA GLN A 27 -3.12 2.47 8.89
C GLN A 27 -3.43 3.82 8.20
N ILE A 28 -2.41 4.49 7.66
CA ILE A 28 -2.53 5.74 6.91
C ILE A 28 -3.01 5.39 5.50
N ASP A 29 -4.21 5.88 5.13
CA ASP A 29 -4.74 5.69 3.78
C ASP A 29 -4.08 6.67 2.79
N PHE A 30 -3.12 6.15 2.04
CA PHE A 30 -2.42 6.89 0.98
C PHE A 30 -3.07 6.72 -0.40
N CYS A 31 -4.08 5.85 -0.53
CA CYS A 31 -4.75 5.56 -1.79
C CYS A 31 -5.94 6.49 -2.00
N CYS A 32 -7.03 6.32 -1.24
CA CYS A 32 -8.22 7.16 -1.36
C CYS A 32 -8.03 8.49 -0.63
N GLY A 33 -7.42 8.44 0.56
CA GLY A 33 -6.99 9.58 1.37
C GLY A 33 -5.72 10.28 0.88
N GLY A 34 -5.16 9.86 -0.26
CA GLY A 34 -3.87 10.30 -0.80
C GLY A 34 -3.66 11.81 -0.91
N GLY A 35 -4.76 12.58 -1.01
CA GLY A 35 -4.75 14.03 -1.12
C GLY A 35 -4.43 14.79 0.16
N GLN A 36 -4.42 14.14 1.33
CA GLN A 36 -4.21 14.79 2.62
C GLN A 36 -2.71 14.96 2.94
N PRO A 37 -2.29 16.10 3.53
CA PRO A 37 -0.95 16.28 4.08
C PRO A 37 -0.61 15.28 5.18
N LEU A 38 0.66 14.86 5.27
CA LEU A 38 1.11 13.90 6.29
C LEU A 38 0.86 14.40 7.72
N ASP A 39 1.18 15.66 8.01
CA ASP A 39 0.95 16.27 9.34
C ASP A 39 -0.52 16.20 9.76
N ARG A 40 -1.43 16.50 8.84
CA ARG A 40 -2.87 16.44 9.07
C ARG A 40 -3.31 15.01 9.37
N VAL A 41 -2.95 14.05 8.53
CA VAL A 41 -3.33 12.64 8.73
C VAL A 41 -2.79 12.10 10.05
N CYS A 42 -1.55 12.45 10.39
CA CYS A 42 -0.94 12.06 11.66
C CYS A 42 -1.71 12.64 12.84
N ARG A 43 -2.04 13.94 12.82
CA ARG A 43 -2.83 14.58 13.90
C ARG A 43 -4.22 13.97 14.06
N GLU A 44 -4.94 13.72 12.97
CA GLU A 44 -6.26 13.09 13.00
C GLU A 44 -6.22 11.66 13.60
N LYS A 45 -5.09 10.98 13.49
CA LYS A 45 -4.85 9.64 14.07
C LYS A 45 -4.16 9.65 15.43
N GLY A 46 -3.83 10.81 16.00
CA GLY A 46 -3.05 10.91 17.24
C GLY A 46 -1.60 10.42 17.12
N LEU A 47 -1.04 10.46 15.91
CA LEU A 47 0.35 10.12 15.61
C LEU A 47 1.23 11.38 15.63
N ASP A 48 2.50 11.21 15.99
CA ASP A 48 3.52 12.26 15.88
C ASP A 48 4.04 12.31 14.42
N PRO A 49 3.79 13.42 13.68
CA PRO A 49 4.26 13.55 12.30
C PRO A 49 5.78 13.42 12.14
N ASP A 50 6.58 13.91 13.11
CA ASP A 50 8.05 13.85 13.03
C ASP A 50 8.54 12.42 13.16
N ARG A 51 7.92 11.64 14.05
CA ARG A 51 8.23 10.21 14.20
C ARG A 51 7.91 9.43 12.92
N ILE A 52 6.75 9.66 12.31
CA ILE A 52 6.37 8.99 11.06
C ILE A 52 7.35 9.35 9.93
N LEU A 53 7.77 10.62 9.85
CA LEU A 53 8.74 11.07 8.87
C LEU A 53 10.11 10.40 9.03
N ALA A 54 10.55 10.21 10.28
CA ALA A 54 11.79 9.50 10.60
C ALA A 54 11.71 8.02 10.20
N GLU A 55 10.59 7.33 10.50
CA GLU A 55 10.37 5.94 10.09
C GLU A 55 10.36 5.78 8.56
N ILE A 56 9.77 6.73 7.83
CA ILE A 56 9.80 6.75 6.36
C ILE A 56 11.23 6.94 5.87
N THR A 57 11.98 7.88 6.45
CA THR A 57 13.38 8.12 6.07
C THR A 57 14.21 6.86 6.24
N GLN A 58 14.06 6.17 7.37
CA GLN A 58 14.76 4.91 7.65
C GLN A 58 14.42 3.81 6.64
N GLU A 59 13.14 3.64 6.28
CA GLU A 59 12.74 2.63 5.29
C GLU A 59 13.33 2.92 3.90
N LEU A 60 13.63 4.19 3.60
CA LEU A 60 14.23 4.62 2.33
C LEU A 60 15.75 4.49 2.29
N GLU A 61 16.43 4.24 3.41
CA GLU A 61 17.89 4.01 3.46
C GLU A 61 18.29 2.58 3.02
N GLY A 62 17.33 1.67 2.82
CA GLY A 62 17.58 0.33 2.32
C GLY A 62 18.03 0.29 0.85
N PRO A 63 18.55 -0.85 0.36
CA PRO A 63 18.90 -1.00 -1.06
C PRO A 63 17.65 -0.78 -1.92
N THR A 64 17.65 0.29 -2.71
CA THR A 64 16.58 0.56 -3.67
C THR A 64 17.01 0.05 -5.04
N GLU A 65 16.25 -0.86 -5.63
CA GLU A 65 16.16 -0.89 -7.09
C GLU A 65 15.66 0.49 -7.52
N SER A 66 16.37 1.17 -8.43
CA SER A 66 15.95 2.48 -8.94
C SER A 66 14.63 2.28 -9.70
N PRO A 67 13.46 2.58 -9.11
CA PRO A 67 12.21 2.32 -9.78
C PRO A 67 12.08 3.33 -10.91
N THR A 68 11.49 2.91 -12.02
CA THR A 68 10.97 3.83 -13.03
C THR A 68 10.13 4.90 -12.33
N SER A 69 10.42 6.18 -12.59
CA SER A 69 9.61 7.27 -12.04
C SER A 69 8.29 7.35 -12.78
N TRP A 70 7.29 6.60 -12.31
CA TRP A 70 5.95 6.56 -12.89
C TRP A 70 5.25 7.92 -12.92
N LEU A 71 5.65 8.85 -12.04
CA LEU A 71 5.20 10.26 -12.06
C LEU A 71 5.62 11.05 -13.30
N ARG A 72 6.62 10.56 -14.05
CA ARG A 72 7.17 11.20 -15.25
C ARG A 72 7.08 10.32 -16.49
N ALA A 73 6.64 9.08 -16.34
CA ALA A 73 6.50 8.14 -17.44
C ALA A 73 5.37 8.57 -18.39
N PRO A 74 5.47 8.28 -19.69
CA PRO A 74 4.35 8.41 -20.61
C PRO A 74 3.13 7.60 -20.13
N LEU A 75 1.93 8.14 -20.33
CA LEU A 75 0.69 7.46 -19.94
C LEU A 75 0.55 6.04 -20.54
N PRO A 76 0.91 5.77 -21.81
CA PRO A 76 0.84 4.42 -22.36
C PRO A 76 1.71 3.40 -21.60
N ASP A 77 2.89 3.83 -21.16
CA ASP A 77 3.82 2.98 -20.42
C ASP A 77 3.29 2.68 -19.01
N LEU A 78 2.73 3.70 -18.35
CA LEU A 78 2.10 3.53 -17.03
C LEU A 78 0.88 2.60 -17.12
N VAL A 79 0.02 2.78 -18.12
CA VAL A 79 -1.15 1.90 -18.33
C VAL A 79 -0.69 0.46 -18.57
N SER A 80 0.28 0.27 -19.47
CA SER A 80 0.82 -1.07 -19.77
C SER A 80 1.43 -1.72 -18.52
N HIS A 81 2.15 -0.95 -17.70
CA HIS A 81 2.70 -1.44 -16.45
C HIS A 81 1.61 -1.88 -15.47
N ILE A 82 0.57 -1.06 -15.24
CA ILE A 82 -0.52 -1.40 -14.33
C ILE A 82 -1.23 -2.69 -14.77
N LEU A 83 -1.48 -2.83 -16.07
CA LEU A 83 -2.14 -4.02 -16.61
C LEU A 83 -1.27 -5.27 -16.42
N ASN A 84 -0.01 -5.22 -16.83
CA ASN A 84 0.84 -6.41 -16.88
C ASN A 84 1.39 -6.80 -15.51
N GLN A 85 1.72 -5.83 -14.64
CA GLN A 85 2.30 -6.13 -13.32
C GLN A 85 1.28 -6.31 -12.21
N HIS A 86 0.07 -5.77 -12.34
CA HIS A 86 -0.91 -5.82 -11.27
C HIS A 86 -2.19 -6.54 -11.68
N HIS A 87 -2.75 -6.28 -12.86
CA HIS A 87 -4.02 -6.91 -13.24
C HIS A 87 -3.85 -8.35 -13.71
N GLU A 88 -2.90 -8.61 -14.62
CA GLU A 88 -2.70 -9.93 -15.21
C GLU A 88 -2.43 -11.04 -14.16
N PRO A 89 -1.54 -10.86 -13.16
CA PRO A 89 -1.34 -11.86 -12.12
C PRO A 89 -2.59 -12.14 -11.26
N LEU A 90 -3.45 -11.12 -11.06
CA LEU A 90 -4.67 -11.27 -10.25
C LEU A 90 -5.73 -12.13 -10.96
N VAL A 91 -5.74 -12.16 -12.29
CA VAL A 91 -6.66 -13.01 -13.07
C VAL A 91 -6.43 -14.49 -12.73
N GLU A 92 -5.18 -14.88 -12.49
CA GLU A 92 -4.83 -16.26 -12.14
C GLU A 92 -4.90 -16.54 -10.64
N GLU A 93 -4.41 -15.61 -9.80
CA GLU A 93 -4.31 -15.85 -8.36
C GLU A 93 -5.66 -15.74 -7.63
N LEU A 94 -6.60 -14.88 -8.07
CA LEU A 94 -7.88 -14.72 -7.37
C LEU A 94 -8.74 -16.00 -7.40
N PRO A 95 -8.98 -16.67 -8.54
CA PRO A 95 -9.70 -17.95 -8.56
C PRO A 95 -9.00 -19.04 -7.74
N ARG A 96 -7.66 -19.01 -7.70
CA ARG A 96 -6.88 -19.97 -6.90
C ARG A 96 -7.10 -19.76 -5.41
N LEU A 97 -7.03 -18.50 -4.95
CA LEU A 97 -7.30 -18.12 -3.56
C LEU A 97 -8.74 -18.43 -3.15
N GLU A 98 -9.71 -18.18 -4.04
CA GLU A 98 -11.11 -18.56 -3.82
C GLU A 98 -11.27 -20.07 -3.63
N GLY A 99 -10.64 -20.88 -4.49
CA GLY A 99 -10.63 -22.33 -4.34
C GLY A 99 -10.03 -22.81 -3.00
N MET A 100 -8.94 -22.16 -2.55
CA MET A 100 -8.34 -22.44 -1.25
C MET A 100 -9.27 -22.05 -0.09
N ALA A 101 -9.90 -20.88 -0.15
CA ALA A 101 -10.84 -20.42 0.86
C ALA A 101 -12.05 -21.37 0.98
N ARG A 102 -12.64 -21.79 -0.14
CA ARG A 102 -13.73 -22.77 -0.17
C ARG A 102 -13.33 -24.11 0.45
N LYS A 103 -12.08 -24.57 0.23
CA LYS A 103 -11.58 -25.80 0.84
C LYS A 103 -11.44 -25.67 2.36
N VAL A 104 -10.97 -24.53 2.85
CA VAL A 104 -10.90 -24.26 4.29
C VAL A 104 -12.30 -24.30 4.89
N LEU A 105 -13.26 -23.62 4.27
CA LEU A 105 -14.66 -23.61 4.70
C LEU A 105 -15.25 -25.02 4.74
N ALA A 106 -15.03 -25.83 3.69
CA ALA A 106 -15.54 -27.20 3.63
C ALA A 106 -15.00 -28.13 4.73
N VAL A 107 -13.76 -27.92 5.18
CA VAL A 107 -13.10 -28.80 6.19
C VAL A 107 -13.27 -28.27 7.62
N HIS A 108 -13.38 -26.95 7.79
CA HIS A 108 -13.33 -26.29 9.09
C HIS A 108 -14.59 -25.47 9.43
N GLY A 109 -15.51 -25.26 8.49
CA GLY A 109 -16.70 -24.43 8.70
C GLY A 109 -17.57 -24.88 9.88
N GLU A 110 -17.76 -26.19 10.06
CA GLU A 110 -18.54 -26.72 11.20
C GLU A 110 -17.83 -26.57 12.56
N LYS A 111 -16.50 -26.37 12.57
CA LYS A 111 -15.70 -26.30 13.80
C LYS A 111 -15.53 -24.88 14.32
N ASP A 112 -15.69 -23.88 13.45
CA ASP A 112 -15.52 -22.47 13.79
C ASP A 112 -16.49 -21.59 12.96
N PRO A 113 -17.82 -21.79 13.12
CA PRO A 113 -18.82 -21.11 12.31
C PRO A 113 -18.78 -19.58 12.48
N GLU A 114 -18.49 -19.07 13.70
CA GLU A 114 -18.43 -17.63 13.97
C GLU A 114 -17.28 -16.90 13.23
N ARG A 115 -16.22 -17.61 12.79
CA ARG A 115 -15.10 -17.01 12.02
C ARG A 115 -15.14 -17.29 10.52
N LEU A 116 -15.97 -18.24 10.08
CA LEU A 116 -15.94 -18.77 8.72
C LEU A 116 -17.28 -18.65 7.98
N GLU A 117 -18.34 -18.19 8.62
CA GLU A 117 -19.57 -17.78 7.95
C GLU A 117 -19.44 -16.37 7.35
N GLU A 118 -19.92 -16.21 6.11
CA GLU A 118 -20.02 -14.92 5.38
C GLU A 118 -21.08 -13.99 5.99
#